data_AF-A0A081C9D0-F1
#
_entry.id   AF-A0A081C9D0-F1
#
_cell.length_a   1.000
_cell.length_b   1.000
_cell.length_c   1.000
_cell.angle_alpha   90.00
_cell.angle_beta   90.00
_cell.angle_gamma   90.00
#
_symmetry.space_group_name_H-M   'P 1'
#
loop_
_entity.id
_entity.type
_entity.pdbx_description
1 polymer ?
#
loop_
_entity_poly.entity_id
_entity_poly.type
_entity_poly.pdbx_seq_one_letter_code
_entity_poly.pdbx_strand_id
1 'polypeptide(L)'
;MPTFPTYRGTLPKSLGLFKPTHYLLLAYWVYFRPSALISYLHQAVPELFDPKNPIRFFRKWSTSAFRNLFLMIPLVCTLITLLLGGVMTGVIAWCLHVPVNWGQWRDGVMLGVALGVTIGMALGMAGRVIGGIPLSTIVGIAYGMTVGVVGGVSLSVALGIDFPNIMTGALVVGTLFGIVAGTAFTLDIEIGIALSLAFAVMATLSFGAEFIMSKVVGIHLGALQVRGAMSAAFVIGAFRLLFYPVQWGLAFASFCRMRFHPVYWDELTILPLPCTKRLCLRMLRHNEQEGLHFLAQVGRNHFRRAMLQAVLYQYLHKHPTPLRFLYDLLASPAMDEYFLIPVTSRDWEQHVSVRRVFLGELALHPVEATQDPRFHRSAWWLNMRKRKSTPLTQFAGMLHELLDKRNIEEDKVDLKAYQEIYSNLTEHLHGEEIALSYTAMAAFLSYISLPELPSAVDVSSNLNVNLFFHEAIQPAVLMSLSRLGQIGGMIAIYQRETTPQAKLTALARALGDLNELNKDVSIDVLTPEQYILRRIIHQWEQLIIVAMGDLGKSEQSSSDLV
;
A
#
# COMPACT_ATOMS: atom_id res chain seq x y z
N MET A 1 -14.04 0.64 6.71
CA MET A 1 -13.14 1.42 5.83
C MET A 1 -11.72 1.16 6.30
N PRO A 2 -10.72 1.17 5.42
CA PRO A 2 -9.34 0.98 5.85
C PRO A 2 -8.90 2.10 6.81
N THR A 3 -8.02 1.79 7.73
CA THR A 3 -7.47 2.74 8.70
C THR A 3 -6.18 3.37 8.17
N PHE A 4 -5.84 4.56 8.68
CA PHE A 4 -4.59 5.22 8.30
C PHE A 4 -3.38 4.40 8.80
N PRO A 5 -2.36 4.19 7.97
CA PRO A 5 -1.12 3.50 8.33
C PRO A 5 -0.52 3.90 9.68
N THR A 6 -0.30 2.92 10.56
CA THR A 6 0.37 3.17 11.84
C THR A 6 1.88 3.16 11.66
N TYR A 7 2.57 4.21 12.12
CA TYR A 7 4.03 4.25 12.16
C TYR A 7 4.56 3.49 13.39
N ARG A 8 5.57 2.62 13.20
CA ARG A 8 6.07 1.69 14.23
C ARG A 8 6.99 2.31 15.30
N GLY A 9 7.17 3.62 15.28
CA GLY A 9 8.08 4.32 16.18
C GLY A 9 7.37 5.41 16.97
N THR A 10 8.04 5.91 17.99
CA THR A 10 7.59 7.11 18.70
C THR A 10 7.85 8.33 17.82
N LEU A 11 6.78 8.94 17.30
CA LEU A 11 6.88 10.23 16.63
C LEU A 11 6.87 11.33 17.69
N PRO A 12 7.77 12.32 17.61
CA PRO A 12 7.70 13.47 18.49
C PRO A 12 6.41 14.26 18.21
N LYS A 13 5.75 14.77 19.26
CA LYS A 13 4.55 15.63 19.11
C LYS A 13 4.84 16.88 18.26
N SER A 14 6.05 17.42 18.36
CA SER A 14 6.53 18.50 17.50
C SER A 14 8.05 18.46 17.37
N LEU A 15 8.55 18.79 16.18
CA LEU A 15 9.96 19.03 15.96
C LEU A 15 10.33 20.40 16.56
N GLY A 16 11.18 20.42 17.57
CA GLY A 16 11.79 21.65 18.13
C GLY A 16 12.97 22.16 17.30
N LEU A 17 12.97 23.47 17.02
CA LEU A 17 14.00 24.20 16.27
C LEU A 17 15.39 24.18 16.95
N PHE A 18 15.46 24.06 18.27
CA PHE A 18 16.74 24.13 18.98
C PHE A 18 17.32 22.76 19.33
N LYS A 19 16.73 21.67 18.82
CA LYS A 19 17.18 20.30 19.09
C LYS A 19 17.91 19.73 17.87
N PRO A 20 19.25 19.60 17.90
CA PRO A 20 20.03 19.15 16.73
C PRO A 20 19.61 17.75 16.26
N THR A 21 19.19 16.88 17.18
CA THR A 21 18.69 15.53 16.86
C THR A 21 17.47 15.54 15.95
N HIS A 22 16.64 16.59 16.00
CA HIS A 22 15.46 16.71 15.14
C HIS A 22 15.82 17.06 13.70
N TYR A 23 16.94 17.75 13.46
CA TYR A 23 17.43 18.05 12.11
C TYR A 23 17.86 16.76 11.40
N LEU A 24 18.59 15.90 12.12
CA LEU A 24 18.97 14.58 11.64
C LEU A 24 17.74 13.69 11.41
N LEU A 25 16.76 13.75 12.31
CA LEU A 25 15.50 13.03 12.17
C LEU A 25 14.71 13.47 10.94
N LEU A 26 14.63 14.77 10.67
CA LEU A 26 13.96 15.32 9.49
C LEU A 26 14.67 14.91 8.20
N ALA A 27 16.00 15.02 8.16
CA ALA A 27 16.80 14.54 7.03
C ALA A 27 16.59 13.03 6.81
N TYR A 28 16.56 12.25 7.89
CA TYR A 28 16.29 10.82 7.84
C TYR A 28 14.90 10.50 7.28
N TRP A 29 13.86 11.20 7.74
CA TRP A 29 12.51 11.02 7.21
C TRP A 29 12.42 11.38 5.73
N VAL A 30 13.03 12.49 5.30
CA VAL A 30 12.99 12.87 3.89
C VAL A 30 13.72 11.87 3.01
N TYR A 31 14.94 11.45 3.36
CA TYR A 31 15.77 10.64 2.46
C TYR A 31 15.62 9.13 2.62
N PHE A 32 15.06 8.63 3.72
CA PHE A 32 15.00 7.19 3.99
C PHE A 32 13.63 6.73 4.48
N ARG A 33 12.81 7.58 5.12
CA ARG A 33 11.50 7.20 5.69
C ARG A 33 10.41 8.22 5.39
N PRO A 34 10.05 8.45 4.11
CA PRO A 34 9.02 9.44 3.78
C PRO A 34 7.68 9.12 4.45
N SER A 35 7.33 7.85 4.65
CA SER A 35 6.08 7.48 5.34
C SER A 35 6.01 7.99 6.78
N ALA A 36 7.17 8.13 7.45
CA ALA A 36 7.26 8.69 8.79
C ALA A 36 6.95 10.18 8.81
N LEU A 37 7.42 10.93 7.81
CA LEU A 37 7.10 12.35 7.65
C LEU A 37 5.60 12.55 7.44
N ILE A 38 4.98 11.72 6.59
CA ILE A 38 3.55 11.79 6.30
C ILE A 38 2.74 11.43 7.55
N SER A 39 3.14 10.38 8.28
CA SER A 39 2.51 9.98 9.54
C SER A 39 2.65 11.06 10.62
N TYR A 40 3.80 11.73 10.70
CA TYR A 40 4.02 12.87 11.60
C TYR A 40 3.09 14.03 11.24
N LEU A 41 2.94 14.36 9.97
CA LEU A 41 2.01 15.41 9.52
C LEU A 41 0.56 15.03 9.82
N HIS A 42 0.18 13.77 9.64
CA HIS A 42 -1.18 13.29 9.96
C HIS A 42 -1.47 13.39 11.46
N GLN A 43 -0.51 13.02 12.32
CA GLN A 43 -0.66 13.15 13.78
C GLN A 43 -0.67 14.62 14.24
N ALA A 44 0.16 15.47 13.63
CA ALA A 44 0.30 16.86 14.04
C ALA A 44 -0.81 17.78 13.50
N VAL A 45 -1.32 17.49 12.30
CA VAL A 45 -2.34 18.27 11.59
C VAL A 45 -3.27 17.30 10.83
N PRO A 46 -4.15 16.56 11.53
CA PRO A 46 -5.05 15.59 10.88
C PRO A 46 -5.99 16.26 9.88
N GLU A 47 -6.40 17.50 10.16
CA GLU A 47 -7.17 18.36 9.26
C GLU A 47 -6.49 18.56 7.89
N LEU A 48 -5.17 18.32 7.77
CA LEU A 48 -4.47 18.42 6.48
C LEU A 48 -5.05 17.39 5.51
N PHE A 49 -5.33 16.18 6.00
CA PHE A 49 -5.78 15.02 5.23
C PHE A 49 -7.30 14.87 5.16
N ASP A 50 -8.06 15.75 5.83
CA ASP A 50 -9.52 15.75 5.74
C ASP A 50 -9.97 16.31 4.39
N PRO A 51 -10.53 15.48 3.48
CA PRO A 51 -10.98 15.94 2.18
C PRO A 51 -12.17 16.91 2.27
N LYS A 52 -12.93 16.88 3.37
CA LYS A 52 -14.16 17.67 3.52
C LYS A 52 -13.87 19.12 3.89
N ASN A 53 -12.75 19.39 4.56
CA ASN A 53 -12.45 20.71 5.13
C ASN A 53 -11.01 21.17 4.81
N PRO A 54 -10.73 21.59 3.57
CA PRO A 54 -9.39 22.02 3.19
C PRO A 54 -8.95 23.26 4.00
N ILE A 55 -7.96 23.09 4.87
CA ILE A 55 -7.43 24.20 5.68
C ILE A 55 -6.70 25.23 4.80
N ARG A 56 -7.01 26.51 5.00
CA ARG A 56 -6.22 27.63 4.44
C ARG A 56 -4.80 27.63 4.99
N PHE A 57 -3.81 27.96 4.16
CA PHE A 57 -2.38 27.92 4.54
C PHE A 57 -2.05 28.68 5.84
N PHE A 58 -2.61 29.87 6.03
CA PHE A 58 -2.35 30.68 7.23
C PHE A 58 -2.81 30.01 8.53
N ARG A 59 -3.90 29.24 8.50
CA ARG A 59 -4.38 28.46 9.66
C ARG A 59 -3.50 27.22 9.93
N LYS A 60 -2.69 26.77 8.96
CA LYS A 60 -1.67 25.73 9.20
C LYS A 60 -0.45 26.30 9.91
N TRP A 61 -0.06 27.53 9.57
CA TRP A 61 1.09 28.20 10.16
C TRP A 61 0.93 28.46 11.67
N SER A 62 -0.31 28.51 12.18
CA SER A 62 -0.54 28.58 13.63
C SER A 62 -0.15 27.30 14.37
N THR A 63 -0.12 26.15 13.69
CA THR A 63 0.30 24.89 14.32
C THR A 63 1.82 24.83 14.44
N SER A 64 2.33 24.76 15.67
CA SER A 64 3.77 24.79 15.94
C SER A 64 4.54 23.69 15.21
N ALA A 65 3.97 22.50 15.06
CA ALA A 65 4.60 21.39 14.36
C ALA A 65 4.88 21.70 12.88
N PHE A 66 3.93 22.35 12.19
CA PHE A 66 4.05 22.77 10.80
C PHE A 66 5.02 23.93 10.65
N ARG A 67 4.89 24.97 11.48
CA ARG A 67 5.80 26.12 11.48
C ARG A 67 7.25 25.71 11.69
N ASN A 68 7.51 24.86 12.70
CA ASN A 68 8.87 24.43 12.99
C ASN A 68 9.45 23.59 11.85
N LEU A 69 8.65 22.70 11.26
CA LEU A 69 9.06 21.93 10.07
C LEU A 69 9.50 22.84 8.93
N PHE A 70 8.71 23.87 8.59
CA PHE A 70 9.04 24.84 7.54
C PHE A 70 10.29 25.68 7.86
N LEU A 71 10.46 26.11 9.11
CA LEU A 71 11.63 26.87 9.54
C LEU A 71 12.91 26.02 9.61
N MET A 72 12.77 24.72 9.87
CA MET A 72 13.90 23.79 9.90
C MET A 72 14.43 23.47 8.50
N ILE A 73 13.61 23.47 7.46
CA ILE A 73 14.03 23.15 6.08
C ILE A 73 15.27 23.93 5.63
N PRO A 74 15.28 25.28 5.58
CA PRO A 74 16.44 26.02 5.11
C PRO A 74 17.69 25.74 5.95
N LEU A 75 17.52 25.60 7.27
CA LEU A 75 18.62 25.26 8.17
C LEU A 75 19.18 23.85 7.91
N VAL A 76 18.31 22.84 7.75
CA VAL A 76 18.74 21.48 7.38
C VAL A 76 19.44 21.51 6.02
N CYS A 77 18.90 22.22 5.02
CA CYS A 77 19.51 22.36 3.71
C CYS A 77 20.91 22.95 3.82
N THR A 78 21.07 24.08 4.52
CA THR A 78 22.39 24.70 4.71
C THR A 78 23.36 23.74 5.39
N LEU A 79 22.95 23.04 6.45
CA LEU A 79 23.81 22.11 7.18
C LEU A 79 24.26 20.94 6.30
N ILE A 80 23.33 20.32 5.57
CA ILE A 80 23.62 19.20 4.67
C ILE A 80 24.49 19.67 3.51
N THR A 81 24.19 20.84 2.92
CA THR A 81 24.99 21.43 1.83
C THR A 81 26.41 21.76 2.29
N LEU A 82 26.58 22.37 3.46
CA LEU A 82 27.90 22.67 4.01
C LEU A 82 28.71 21.39 4.21
N LEU A 83 28.08 20.35 4.77
CA LEU A 83 28.74 19.07 5.03
C LEU A 83 29.08 18.32 3.74
N LEU A 84 28.09 18.08 2.87
CA LEU A 84 28.30 17.34 1.62
C LEU A 84 29.13 18.14 0.63
N GLY A 85 28.83 19.43 0.46
CA GLY A 85 29.56 20.33 -0.42
C GLY A 85 31.00 20.50 0.03
N GLY A 86 31.25 20.65 1.33
CA GLY A 86 32.61 20.80 1.86
C GLY A 86 33.45 19.54 1.65
N VAL A 87 32.88 18.36 1.96
CA VAL A 87 33.56 17.07 1.72
C VAL A 87 33.82 16.86 0.23
N MET A 88 32.82 17.08 -0.63
CA MET A 88 32.97 16.91 -2.08
C MET A 88 33.99 17.88 -2.66
N THR A 89 33.93 19.18 -2.33
CA THR A 89 34.91 20.17 -2.75
C THR A 89 36.31 19.79 -2.31
N GLY A 90 36.48 19.36 -1.05
CA GLY A 90 37.78 18.91 -0.54
C GLY A 90 38.34 17.70 -1.29
N VAL A 91 37.51 16.68 -1.55
CA VAL A 91 37.91 15.49 -2.32
C VAL A 91 38.27 15.86 -3.76
N ILE A 92 37.47 16.71 -4.42
CA ILE A 92 37.73 17.11 -5.81
C ILE A 92 39.00 17.96 -5.91
N ALA A 93 39.16 18.94 -5.02
CA ALA A 93 40.35 19.78 -4.95
C ALA A 93 41.61 18.95 -4.71
N TRP A 94 41.52 17.94 -3.82
CA TRP A 94 42.59 16.98 -3.60
C TRP A 94 42.92 16.16 -4.85
N CYS A 95 41.92 15.59 -5.52
CA CYS A 95 42.11 14.79 -6.73
C CYS A 95 42.70 15.60 -7.89
N LEU A 96 42.26 16.86 -8.04
CA LEU A 96 42.68 17.74 -9.14
C LEU A 96 43.93 18.56 -8.81
N HIS A 97 44.39 18.55 -7.56
CA HIS A 97 45.49 19.39 -7.06
C HIS A 97 45.24 20.89 -7.30
N VAL A 98 44.01 21.35 -7.07
CA VAL A 98 43.56 22.73 -7.31
C VAL A 98 43.26 23.42 -5.98
N PRO A 99 43.62 24.70 -5.79
CA PRO A 99 43.26 25.45 -4.58
C PRO A 99 41.73 25.66 -4.46
N VAL A 100 41.25 25.73 -3.22
CA VAL A 100 39.83 26.01 -2.93
C VAL A 100 39.66 27.46 -2.52
N ASN A 101 38.79 28.19 -3.22
CA ASN A 101 38.35 29.51 -2.81
C ASN A 101 37.17 29.41 -1.83
N TRP A 102 37.48 29.36 -0.54
CA TRP A 102 36.47 29.19 0.52
C TRP A 102 35.43 30.32 0.58
N GLY A 103 35.79 31.54 0.16
CA GLY A 103 34.85 32.67 0.09
C GLY A 103 33.78 32.44 -0.96
N GLN A 104 34.20 32.15 -2.19
CA GLN A 104 33.30 31.86 -3.31
C GLN A 104 32.52 30.56 -3.10
N TRP A 105 33.13 29.55 -2.48
CA TRP A 105 32.45 28.31 -2.07
C TRP A 105 31.27 28.61 -1.13
N ARG A 106 31.50 29.40 -0.06
CA ARG A 106 30.45 29.78 0.91
C ARG A 106 29.33 30.57 0.24
N ASP A 107 29.68 31.53 -0.59
CA ASP A 107 28.69 32.34 -1.31
C ASP A 107 27.86 31.46 -2.26
N GLY A 108 28.50 30.45 -2.86
CA GLY A 108 27.83 29.44 -3.66
C GLY A 108 26.87 28.53 -2.88
N VAL A 109 27.25 28.12 -1.66
CA VAL A 109 26.36 27.40 -0.74
C VAL A 109 25.12 28.24 -0.44
N MET A 110 25.30 29.51 -0.05
CA MET A 110 24.19 30.37 0.33
C MET A 110 23.24 30.65 -0.84
N LEU A 111 23.79 30.97 -2.02
CA LEU A 111 22.99 31.22 -3.22
C LEU A 111 22.22 29.97 -3.65
N GLY A 112 22.88 28.81 -3.70
CA GLY A 112 22.26 27.56 -4.13
C GLY A 112 21.15 27.09 -3.18
N VAL A 113 21.34 27.23 -1.85
CA VAL A 113 20.29 26.92 -0.87
C VAL A 113 19.13 27.90 -0.98
N ALA A 114 19.40 29.21 -1.07
CA ALA A 114 18.35 30.22 -1.19
C ALA A 114 17.48 30.01 -2.44
N LEU A 115 18.11 29.80 -3.60
CA LEU A 115 17.41 29.50 -4.85
C LEU A 115 16.63 28.20 -4.76
N GLY A 116 17.26 27.12 -4.28
CA GLY A 116 16.60 25.81 -4.26
C GLY A 116 15.43 25.72 -3.27
N VAL A 117 15.54 26.36 -2.10
CA VAL A 117 14.41 26.47 -1.16
C VAL A 117 13.28 27.31 -1.77
N THR A 118 13.60 28.45 -2.40
CA THR A 118 12.59 29.31 -3.04
C THR A 118 11.85 28.58 -4.16
N ILE A 119 12.59 27.90 -5.04
CA ILE A 119 12.02 27.12 -6.15
C ILE A 119 11.18 25.96 -5.60
N GLY A 120 11.68 25.19 -4.64
CA GLY A 120 10.95 24.06 -4.09
C GLY A 120 9.69 24.47 -3.33
N MET A 121 9.71 25.63 -2.62
CA MET A 121 8.51 26.20 -2.03
C MET A 121 7.51 26.66 -3.11
N ALA A 122 7.97 27.28 -4.19
CA ALA A 122 7.12 27.69 -5.31
C ALA A 122 6.46 26.47 -6.00
N LEU A 123 7.22 25.40 -6.25
CA LEU A 123 6.70 24.15 -6.79
C LEU A 123 5.73 23.47 -5.82
N GLY A 124 6.03 23.48 -4.52
CA GLY A 124 5.11 23.02 -3.49
C GLY A 124 3.81 23.83 -3.47
N MET A 125 3.85 25.13 -3.74
CA MET A 125 2.63 25.94 -3.87
C MET A 125 1.86 25.64 -5.16
N ALA A 126 2.55 25.45 -6.29
CA ALA A 126 1.94 25.10 -7.58
C ALA A 126 1.29 23.70 -7.56
N GLY A 127 1.90 22.74 -6.87
CA GLY A 127 1.39 21.38 -6.71
C GLY A 127 0.02 21.30 -6.02
N ARG A 128 -0.41 22.37 -5.33
CA ARG A 128 -1.77 22.48 -4.76
C ARG A 128 -2.87 22.37 -5.80
N VAL A 129 -2.61 22.82 -7.02
CA VAL A 129 -3.60 22.82 -8.11
C VAL A 129 -3.88 21.39 -8.59
N ILE A 130 -2.89 20.50 -8.47
CA ILE A 130 -2.94 19.17 -9.10
C ILE A 130 -3.20 18.07 -8.07
N GLY A 131 -2.55 18.12 -6.90
CA GLY A 131 -2.53 17.01 -5.93
C GLY A 131 -3.20 17.31 -4.59
N GLY A 132 -3.87 18.44 -4.45
CA GLY A 132 -4.45 18.86 -3.18
C GLY A 132 -3.41 19.27 -2.13
N ILE A 133 -3.91 19.57 -0.94
CA ILE A 133 -3.17 20.25 0.11
C ILE A 133 -2.05 19.40 0.75
N PRO A 134 -2.28 18.13 1.15
CA PRO A 134 -1.25 17.32 1.81
C PRO A 134 -0.07 17.04 0.89
N LEU A 135 -0.35 16.63 -0.34
CA LEU A 135 0.67 16.27 -1.32
C LEU A 135 1.57 17.46 -1.60
N SER A 136 0.97 18.63 -1.85
CA SER A 136 1.69 19.88 -2.10
C SER A 136 2.68 20.25 -0.98
N THR A 137 2.33 19.93 0.27
CA THR A 137 3.16 20.21 1.44
C THR A 137 4.33 19.23 1.50
N ILE A 138 4.05 17.93 1.38
CA ILE A 138 5.07 16.87 1.43
C ILE A 138 6.06 17.03 0.27
N VAL A 139 5.53 17.19 -0.95
CA VAL A 139 6.31 17.47 -2.16
C VAL A 139 7.11 18.76 -1.97
N GLY A 140 6.51 19.86 -1.52
CA GLY A 140 7.24 21.12 -1.30
C GLY A 140 8.40 20.99 -0.31
N ILE A 141 8.24 20.21 0.77
CA ILE A 141 9.30 19.96 1.76
C ILE A 141 10.41 19.09 1.15
N ALA A 142 10.04 17.96 0.56
CA ALA A 142 10.98 17.01 -0.03
C ALA A 142 11.78 17.63 -1.19
N TYR A 143 11.09 18.31 -2.11
CA TYR A 143 11.72 18.99 -3.24
C TYR A 143 12.48 20.24 -2.81
N GLY A 144 11.93 21.07 -1.92
CA GLY A 144 12.66 22.25 -1.39
C GLY A 144 13.93 21.88 -0.66
N MET A 145 13.88 20.79 0.13
CA MET A 145 15.09 20.26 0.74
C MET A 145 16.08 19.77 -0.30
N THR A 146 15.62 18.96 -1.25
CA THR A 146 16.58 18.33 -2.13
C THR A 146 17.11 19.27 -3.19
N VAL A 147 16.30 20.10 -3.83
CA VAL A 147 16.77 21.13 -4.78
C VAL A 147 17.68 22.14 -4.08
N GLY A 148 17.38 22.51 -2.82
CA GLY A 148 18.25 23.34 -1.99
C GLY A 148 19.64 22.71 -1.75
N VAL A 149 19.67 21.41 -1.43
CA VAL A 149 20.92 20.67 -1.23
C VAL A 149 21.68 20.48 -2.55
N VAL A 150 21.01 20.04 -3.61
CA VAL A 150 21.60 19.84 -4.96
C VAL A 150 22.20 21.15 -5.46
N GLY A 151 21.38 22.20 -5.52
CA GLY A 151 21.81 23.51 -6.03
C GLY A 151 22.92 24.09 -5.18
N GLY A 152 22.81 24.00 -3.86
CA GLY A 152 23.85 24.41 -2.92
C GLY A 152 25.18 23.69 -3.15
N VAL A 153 25.17 22.36 -3.22
CA VAL A 153 26.39 21.55 -3.41
C VAL A 153 27.00 21.83 -4.77
N SER A 154 26.22 21.75 -5.85
CA SER A 154 26.72 21.97 -7.21
C SER A 154 27.29 23.38 -7.41
N LEU A 155 26.60 24.41 -6.91
CA LEU A 155 27.04 25.80 -7.08
C LEU A 155 28.23 26.14 -6.16
N SER A 156 28.29 25.57 -4.96
CA SER A 156 29.46 25.70 -4.08
C SER A 156 30.72 25.07 -4.68
N VAL A 157 30.60 23.90 -5.31
CA VAL A 157 31.74 23.26 -6.01
C VAL A 157 32.12 24.05 -7.25
N ALA A 158 31.14 24.53 -8.02
CA ALA A 158 31.37 25.31 -9.23
C ALA A 158 32.12 26.62 -8.98
N LEU A 159 31.77 27.32 -7.90
CA LEU A 159 32.40 28.58 -7.53
C LEU A 159 33.63 28.41 -6.63
N GLY A 160 33.74 27.29 -5.91
CA GLY A 160 34.79 27.07 -4.93
C GLY A 160 36.10 26.50 -5.50
N ILE A 161 36.09 25.97 -6.73
CA ILE A 161 37.24 25.28 -7.34
C ILE A 161 37.65 26.00 -8.62
N ASP A 162 38.93 26.37 -8.72
CA ASP A 162 39.51 26.98 -9.91
C ASP A 162 39.84 25.91 -10.96
N PHE A 163 38.85 25.50 -11.75
CA PHE A 163 39.04 24.45 -12.74
C PHE A 163 40.07 24.86 -13.82
N PRO A 164 41.03 23.97 -14.18
CA PRO A 164 42.08 24.28 -15.15
C PRO A 164 41.54 24.53 -16.55
N ASN A 165 40.35 24.00 -16.87
CA ASN A 165 39.61 24.33 -18.07
C ASN A 165 38.10 24.25 -17.81
N ILE A 166 37.32 24.99 -18.62
CA ILE A 166 35.85 25.06 -18.53
C ILE A 166 35.22 23.65 -18.66
N MET A 167 35.83 22.76 -19.44
CA MET A 167 35.34 21.41 -19.66
C MET A 167 35.34 20.56 -18.39
N THR A 168 36.43 20.59 -17.63
CA THR A 168 36.56 19.84 -16.36
C THR A 168 35.58 20.37 -15.34
N GLY A 169 35.43 21.69 -15.25
CA GLY A 169 34.42 22.32 -14.38
C GLY A 169 33.01 21.90 -14.74
N ALA A 170 32.64 21.99 -16.02
CA ALA A 170 31.33 21.58 -16.50
C ALA A 170 31.05 20.08 -16.23
N LEU A 171 32.04 19.21 -16.44
CA LEU A 171 31.91 17.77 -16.21
C LEU A 171 31.69 17.45 -14.73
N VAL A 172 32.49 18.05 -13.84
CA VAL A 172 32.41 17.84 -12.39
C VAL A 172 31.07 18.36 -11.86
N VAL A 173 30.70 19.60 -12.20
CA VAL A 173 29.46 20.22 -11.76
C VAL A 173 28.24 19.47 -12.31
N GLY A 174 28.28 19.09 -13.60
CA GLY A 174 27.23 18.29 -14.23
C GLY A 174 27.07 16.90 -13.61
N THR A 175 28.17 16.22 -13.29
CA THR A 175 28.14 14.90 -12.63
C THR A 175 27.58 15.01 -11.21
N LEU A 176 28.00 16.01 -10.43
CA LEU A 176 27.46 16.24 -9.10
C LEU A 176 25.97 16.58 -9.14
N PHE A 177 25.59 17.50 -10.03
CA PHE A 177 24.19 17.84 -10.23
C PHE A 177 23.38 16.60 -10.60
N GLY A 178 23.88 15.79 -11.54
CA GLY A 178 23.28 14.51 -11.91
C GLY A 178 23.05 13.62 -10.70
N ILE A 179 24.09 13.27 -9.95
CA ILE A 179 23.99 12.38 -8.79
C ILE A 179 22.96 12.90 -7.78
N VAL A 180 23.11 14.16 -7.35
CA VAL A 180 22.25 14.66 -6.27
C VAL A 180 20.82 14.86 -6.78
N ALA A 181 20.62 15.39 -8.01
CA ALA A 181 19.29 15.53 -8.60
C ALA A 181 18.63 14.16 -8.76
N GLY A 182 19.36 13.15 -9.25
CA GLY A 182 18.87 11.78 -9.35
C GLY A 182 18.33 11.28 -8.00
N THR A 183 19.08 11.46 -6.90
CA THR A 183 18.60 11.04 -5.57
C THR A 183 17.33 11.77 -5.14
N ALA A 184 17.16 13.04 -5.52
CA ALA A 184 15.98 13.86 -5.25
C ALA A 184 14.71 13.30 -5.86
N PHE A 185 14.81 12.87 -7.12
CA PHE A 185 13.64 12.41 -7.85
C PHE A 185 13.12 11.08 -7.32
N THR A 186 13.86 10.34 -6.48
CA THR A 186 13.33 9.08 -5.90
C THR A 186 12.25 9.25 -4.84
N LEU A 187 12.03 10.47 -4.35
CA LEU A 187 11.15 10.75 -3.22
C LEU A 187 9.66 10.62 -3.57
N ASP A 188 9.31 10.84 -4.83
CA ASP A 188 7.99 10.52 -5.37
C ASP A 188 8.19 9.44 -6.43
N ILE A 189 7.92 8.18 -6.09
CA ILE A 189 8.26 7.02 -6.95
C ILE A 189 7.64 7.22 -8.35
N GLU A 190 6.49 7.87 -8.46
CA GLU A 190 5.74 7.99 -9.71
C GLU A 190 6.27 9.11 -10.61
N ILE A 191 6.29 10.35 -10.11
CA ILE A 191 6.82 11.51 -10.84
C ILE A 191 8.33 11.35 -11.01
N GLY A 192 8.99 10.84 -9.98
CA GLY A 192 10.39 10.51 -9.97
C GLY A 192 10.84 9.57 -11.07
N ILE A 193 10.17 8.42 -11.21
CA ILE A 193 10.51 7.46 -12.26
C ILE A 193 10.16 8.01 -13.63
N ALA A 194 8.97 8.61 -13.80
CA ALA A 194 8.58 9.15 -15.11
C ALA A 194 9.53 10.26 -15.57
N LEU A 195 9.88 11.19 -14.69
CA LEU A 195 10.76 12.31 -14.98
C LEU A 195 12.21 11.83 -15.08
N SER A 196 12.64 10.87 -14.27
CA SER A 196 13.99 10.31 -14.40
C SER A 196 14.19 9.48 -15.67
N LEU A 197 13.17 8.70 -16.06
CA LEU A 197 13.15 7.96 -17.33
C LEU A 197 13.09 8.93 -18.50
N ALA A 198 12.28 9.99 -18.44
CA ALA A 198 12.23 11.01 -19.47
C ALA A 198 13.58 11.72 -19.64
N PHE A 199 14.22 12.11 -18.54
CA PHE A 199 15.57 12.70 -18.59
C PHE A 199 16.62 11.70 -19.08
N ALA A 200 16.56 10.43 -18.67
CA ALA A 200 17.46 9.39 -19.14
C ALA A 200 17.28 9.07 -20.64
N VAL A 201 16.04 9.01 -21.13
CA VAL A 201 15.72 8.81 -22.55
C VAL A 201 16.15 10.02 -23.37
N MET A 202 15.83 11.24 -22.92
CA MET A 202 16.29 12.48 -23.56
C MET A 202 17.82 12.55 -23.63
N ALA A 203 18.50 12.13 -22.58
CA ALA A 203 19.95 12.03 -22.56
C ALA A 203 20.50 10.97 -23.52
N THR A 204 19.89 9.78 -23.56
CA THR A 204 20.32 8.67 -24.42
C THR A 204 20.08 8.99 -25.90
N LEU A 205 18.95 9.62 -26.23
CA LEU A 205 18.63 10.07 -27.58
C LEU A 205 19.55 11.23 -28.01
N SER A 206 19.84 12.18 -27.12
CA SER A 206 20.84 13.22 -27.36
C SER A 206 22.23 12.63 -27.58
N PHE A 207 22.57 11.51 -26.94
CA PHE A 207 23.86 10.82 -27.08
C PHE A 207 23.97 10.01 -28.39
N GLY A 208 22.92 9.28 -28.76
CA GLY A 208 22.91 8.41 -29.95
C GLY A 208 22.96 9.17 -31.28
N ALA A 209 22.21 10.27 -31.40
CA ALA A 209 22.19 11.08 -32.63
C ALA A 209 23.54 11.80 -32.87
N GLU A 210 24.20 12.24 -31.80
CA GLU A 210 25.46 12.97 -31.91
C GLU A 210 26.70 12.06 -31.96
N PHE A 211 26.68 10.85 -31.38
CA PHE A 211 27.75 9.86 -31.59
C PHE A 211 27.90 9.51 -33.08
N ILE A 212 26.76 9.36 -33.77
CA ILE A 212 26.71 9.16 -35.22
C ILE A 212 27.28 10.40 -35.94
N MET A 213 26.87 11.61 -35.57
CA MET A 213 27.43 12.85 -36.15
C MET A 213 28.92 13.04 -35.85
N SER A 214 29.44 12.68 -34.67
CA SER A 214 30.87 12.83 -34.35
C SER A 214 31.75 11.86 -35.14
N LYS A 215 31.26 10.64 -35.37
CA LYS A 215 31.95 9.62 -36.18
C LYS A 215 31.92 9.96 -37.66
N VAL A 216 30.87 10.64 -38.12
CA VAL A 216 30.68 11.02 -39.52
C VAL A 216 31.34 12.37 -39.85
N VAL A 217 31.34 13.34 -38.93
CA VAL A 217 31.71 14.74 -39.20
C VAL A 217 32.99 15.19 -38.45
N GLY A 218 33.48 14.43 -37.46
CA GLY A 218 34.76 14.72 -36.79
C GLY A 218 34.75 15.91 -35.82
N ILE A 219 33.58 16.43 -35.45
CA ILE A 219 33.45 17.54 -34.50
C ILE A 219 33.41 16.99 -33.06
N HIS A 220 34.42 17.30 -32.26
CA HIS A 220 34.46 16.99 -30.83
C HIS A 220 33.69 18.04 -30.01
N LEU A 221 32.40 17.82 -29.81
CA LEU A 221 31.58 18.64 -28.91
C LEU A 221 31.76 18.17 -27.45
N GLY A 222 32.62 18.83 -26.69
CA GLY A 222 32.81 18.52 -25.26
C GLY A 222 31.55 18.70 -24.39
N ALA A 223 30.55 19.45 -24.87
CA ALA A 223 29.22 19.51 -24.25
C ALA A 223 28.53 18.12 -24.13
N LEU A 224 28.85 17.17 -25.02
CA LEU A 224 28.27 15.82 -25.00
C LEU A 224 28.79 14.98 -23.84
N GLN A 225 30.10 15.05 -23.54
CA GLN A 225 30.69 14.31 -22.42
C GLN A 225 30.08 14.77 -21.09
N VAL A 226 29.88 16.08 -20.94
CA VAL A 226 29.21 16.67 -19.78
C VAL A 226 27.77 16.18 -19.65
N ARG A 227 26.99 16.17 -20.76
CA ARG A 227 25.61 15.67 -20.75
C ARG A 227 25.53 14.18 -20.44
N GLY A 228 26.38 13.36 -21.07
CA GLY A 228 26.44 11.91 -20.84
C GLY A 228 26.79 11.59 -19.39
N ALA A 229 27.81 12.26 -18.83
CA ALA A 229 28.20 12.11 -17.43
C ALA A 229 27.09 12.55 -16.48
N MET A 230 26.46 13.71 -16.71
CA MET A 230 25.32 14.19 -15.92
C MET A 230 24.16 13.20 -15.94
N SER A 231 23.91 12.56 -17.07
CA SER A 231 22.81 11.62 -17.23
C SER A 231 23.08 10.27 -16.56
N ALA A 232 24.29 9.73 -16.73
CA ALA A 232 24.74 8.54 -16.00
C ALA A 232 24.75 8.78 -14.48
N ALA A 233 25.27 9.93 -14.06
CA ALA A 233 25.23 10.41 -12.68
C ALA A 233 23.79 10.49 -12.14
N PHE A 234 22.87 11.01 -12.95
CA PHE A 234 21.47 11.09 -12.61
C PHE A 234 20.82 9.73 -12.45
N VAL A 235 21.12 8.76 -13.32
CA VAL A 235 20.68 7.37 -13.15
C VAL A 235 21.28 6.77 -11.87
N ILE A 236 22.58 6.97 -11.61
CA ILE A 236 23.25 6.52 -10.37
C ILE A 236 22.55 7.08 -9.13
N GLY A 237 22.19 8.38 -9.16
CA GLY A 237 21.44 9.05 -8.11
C GLY A 237 20.02 8.53 -7.97
N ALA A 238 19.30 8.39 -9.08
CA ALA A 238 17.90 7.93 -9.12
C ALA A 238 17.74 6.48 -8.68
N PHE A 239 18.74 5.63 -8.93
CA PHE A 239 18.76 4.29 -8.37
C PHE A 239 19.39 4.23 -6.98
N ARG A 240 19.87 5.38 -6.44
CA ARG A 240 20.54 5.50 -5.15
C ARG A 240 21.76 4.57 -5.03
N LEU A 241 22.42 4.27 -6.14
CA LEU A 241 23.47 3.25 -6.23
C LEU A 241 24.63 3.49 -5.26
N LEU A 242 24.91 4.75 -4.94
CA LEU A 242 25.95 5.14 -3.98
C LEU A 242 25.71 4.62 -2.56
N PHE A 243 24.45 4.40 -2.17
CA PHE A 243 24.13 3.89 -0.83
C PHE A 243 24.20 2.36 -0.75
N TYR A 244 24.14 1.64 -1.88
CA TYR A 244 24.06 0.18 -1.89
C TYR A 244 25.27 -0.54 -1.30
N PRO A 245 26.53 -0.12 -1.53
CA PRO A 245 27.68 -0.79 -0.92
C PRO A 245 27.57 -0.83 0.61
N VAL A 246 27.19 0.29 1.23
CA VAL A 246 26.97 0.40 2.69
C VAL A 246 25.76 -0.43 3.10
N GLN A 247 24.65 -0.33 2.36
CA GLN A 247 23.43 -1.09 2.65
C GLN A 247 23.64 -2.61 2.53
N TRP A 248 24.44 -3.07 1.56
CA TRP A 248 24.81 -4.46 1.41
C TRP A 248 25.68 -4.92 2.58
N GLY A 249 26.70 -4.15 2.95
CA GLY A 249 27.51 -4.44 4.14
C GLY A 249 26.66 -4.59 5.40
N LEU A 250 25.72 -3.67 5.62
CA LEU A 250 24.78 -3.73 6.74
C LEU A 250 23.76 -4.88 6.62
N ALA A 251 23.28 -5.19 5.41
CA ALA A 251 22.38 -6.32 5.17
C ALA A 251 23.08 -7.66 5.45
N PHE A 252 24.36 -7.81 5.09
CA PHE A 252 25.15 -8.98 5.49
C PHE A 252 25.43 -9.00 6.99
N ALA A 253 25.84 -7.88 7.59
CA ALA A 253 26.06 -7.80 9.04
C ALA A 253 24.79 -8.13 9.86
N SER A 254 23.61 -7.90 9.27
CA SER A 254 22.32 -8.19 9.91
C SER A 254 22.06 -9.68 10.18
N PHE A 255 22.90 -10.58 9.64
CA PHE A 255 22.89 -12.00 10.02
C PHE A 255 23.01 -12.20 11.54
N CYS A 256 23.85 -11.39 12.20
CA CYS A 256 24.05 -11.45 13.65
C CYS A 256 23.06 -10.55 14.41
N ARG A 257 22.69 -9.39 13.84
CA ARG A 257 21.84 -8.40 14.49
C ARG A 257 20.79 -7.85 13.53
N MET A 258 19.58 -8.39 13.61
CA MET A 258 18.51 -8.09 12.65
C MET A 258 18.15 -6.60 12.53
N ARG A 259 18.27 -5.83 13.62
CA ARG A 259 17.90 -4.41 13.66
C ARG A 259 18.68 -3.51 12.69
N PHE A 260 19.85 -3.93 12.22
CA PHE A 260 20.67 -3.13 11.30
C PHE A 260 20.29 -3.29 9.82
N HIS A 261 19.43 -4.25 9.48
CA HIS A 261 19.08 -4.49 8.09
C HIS A 261 18.44 -3.22 7.49
N PRO A 262 18.88 -2.74 6.30
CA PRO A 262 18.34 -1.51 5.70
C PRO A 262 16.84 -1.47 5.47
N VAL A 263 16.16 -2.62 5.52
CA VAL A 263 14.71 -2.71 5.37
C VAL A 263 13.98 -2.09 6.57
N TYR A 264 14.64 -2.04 7.74
CA TYR A 264 14.13 -1.37 8.93
C TYR A 264 14.27 0.14 8.91
N TRP A 265 15.04 0.74 8.01
CA TRP A 265 15.26 2.18 8.06
C TRP A 265 15.25 2.88 6.71
N ASP A 266 15.30 2.16 5.59
CA ASP A 266 15.18 2.72 4.25
C ASP A 266 13.95 2.14 3.55
N GLU A 267 12.95 2.98 3.32
CA GLU A 267 11.75 2.70 2.55
C GLU A 267 11.97 2.84 1.05
N LEU A 268 13.03 3.50 0.60
CA LEU A 268 13.25 3.94 -0.77
C LEU A 268 14.29 3.09 -1.51
N THR A 269 14.57 1.87 -1.04
CA THR A 269 15.48 0.97 -1.78
C THR A 269 14.76 0.41 -3.01
N ILE A 270 15.40 0.49 -4.16
CA ILE A 270 14.86 0.01 -5.43
C ILE A 270 15.35 -1.42 -5.73
N LEU A 271 16.64 -1.69 -5.54
CA LEU A 271 17.24 -2.99 -5.81
C LEU A 271 17.06 -3.94 -4.62
N PRO A 272 16.89 -5.25 -4.87
CA PRO A 272 16.76 -6.23 -3.81
C PRO A 272 18.04 -6.30 -2.98
N LEU A 273 17.88 -6.21 -1.66
CA LEU A 273 18.97 -6.40 -0.72
C LEU A 273 19.12 -7.88 -0.36
N PRO A 274 20.35 -8.38 -0.21
CA PRO A 274 20.58 -9.77 0.20
C PRO A 274 19.92 -10.03 1.56
N CYS A 275 19.52 -11.28 1.80
CA CYS A 275 18.99 -11.75 3.08
C CYS A 275 17.62 -11.20 3.52
N THR A 276 17.06 -10.21 2.82
CA THR A 276 15.75 -9.64 3.18
C THR A 276 14.65 -10.71 3.26
N LYS A 277 14.60 -11.64 2.30
CA LYS A 277 13.64 -12.75 2.32
C LYS A 277 13.75 -13.60 3.58
N ARG A 278 14.97 -13.90 4.03
CA ARG A 278 15.22 -14.70 5.24
C ARG A 278 14.81 -13.93 6.49
N LEU A 279 15.09 -12.63 6.54
CA LEU A 279 14.66 -11.74 7.60
C LEU A 279 13.13 -11.72 7.74
N CYS A 280 12.41 -11.48 6.64
CA CYS A 280 10.94 -11.45 6.66
C CYS A 280 10.32 -12.80 7.07
N LEU A 281 10.84 -13.91 6.54
CA LEU A 281 10.39 -15.25 6.96
C LEU A 281 10.65 -15.53 8.44
N ARG A 282 11.77 -15.05 8.98
CA ARG A 282 12.10 -15.22 10.40
C ARG A 282 11.18 -14.38 11.28
N MET A 283 10.82 -13.16 10.86
CA MET A 283 9.84 -12.32 11.56
C MET A 283 8.47 -12.99 11.61
N LEU A 284 7.96 -13.47 10.46
CA LEU A 284 6.69 -14.21 10.41
C LEU A 284 6.69 -15.43 11.35
N ARG A 285 7.76 -16.23 11.32
CA ARG A 285 7.88 -17.43 12.19
C ARG A 285 7.97 -17.11 13.68
N HIS A 286 8.48 -15.93 14.04
CA HIS A 286 8.67 -15.56 15.43
C HIS A 286 7.39 -15.04 16.05
N ASN A 287 6.71 -14.14 15.34
CA ASN A 287 5.41 -13.59 15.71
C ASN A 287 4.68 -13.24 14.42
N GLU A 288 3.62 -13.99 14.11
CA GLU A 288 2.91 -13.86 12.83
C GLU A 288 2.28 -12.48 12.67
N GLN A 289 1.64 -11.95 13.71
CA GLN A 289 1.00 -10.65 13.67
C GLN A 289 2.03 -9.53 13.45
N GLU A 290 3.14 -9.56 14.21
CA GLU A 290 4.21 -8.59 14.06
C GLU A 290 4.92 -8.72 12.69
N GLY A 291 5.09 -9.96 12.22
CA GLY A 291 5.66 -10.27 10.92
C GLY A 291 4.78 -9.80 9.76
N LEU A 292 3.47 -9.96 9.85
CA LEU A 292 2.50 -9.46 8.88
C LEU A 292 2.48 -7.94 8.85
N HIS A 293 2.49 -7.28 10.01
CA HIS A 293 2.59 -5.82 10.08
C HIS A 293 3.92 -5.30 9.51
N PHE A 294 5.03 -5.98 9.80
CA PHE A 294 6.33 -5.65 9.20
C PHE A 294 6.30 -5.85 7.68
N LEU A 295 5.73 -6.96 7.20
CA LEU A 295 5.57 -7.20 5.77
C LEU A 295 4.70 -6.13 5.09
N ALA A 296 3.65 -5.64 5.75
CA ALA A 296 2.81 -4.56 5.24
C ALA A 296 3.65 -3.30 4.99
N GLN A 297 4.48 -2.92 5.97
CA GLN A 297 5.41 -1.78 5.85
C GLN A 297 6.43 -1.97 4.74
N VAL A 298 7.02 -3.16 4.63
CA VAL A 298 8.00 -3.48 3.58
C VAL A 298 7.35 -3.49 2.20
N GLY A 299 6.11 -3.96 2.11
CA GLY A 299 5.30 -4.03 0.90
C GLY A 299 4.93 -2.66 0.34
N ARG A 300 4.82 -1.62 1.18
CA ARG A 300 4.51 -0.24 0.73
C ARG A 300 5.47 0.26 -0.34
N ASN A 301 6.71 -0.22 -0.32
CA ASN A 301 7.64 -0.01 -1.42
C ASN A 301 7.31 -0.97 -2.57
N HIS A 302 6.85 -0.40 -3.68
CA HIS A 302 6.48 -1.11 -4.90
C HIS A 302 7.56 -2.10 -5.39
N PHE A 303 8.83 -1.70 -5.36
CA PHE A 303 9.95 -2.52 -5.83
C PHE A 303 10.21 -3.76 -4.96
N ARG A 304 9.70 -3.78 -3.73
CA ARG A 304 9.86 -4.90 -2.80
C ARG A 304 8.70 -5.91 -2.86
N ARG A 305 7.68 -5.66 -3.66
CA ARG A 305 6.48 -6.51 -3.72
C ARG A 305 6.74 -7.93 -4.23
N ALA A 306 7.58 -8.10 -5.27
CA ALA A 306 7.95 -9.43 -5.75
C ALA A 306 8.58 -10.30 -4.63
N MET A 307 9.33 -9.66 -3.72
CA MET A 307 9.89 -10.32 -2.54
C MET A 307 8.83 -10.59 -1.48
N LEU A 308 7.94 -9.64 -1.18
CA LEU A 308 6.79 -9.85 -0.29
C LEU A 308 6.00 -11.08 -0.74
N GLN A 309 5.63 -11.13 -2.02
CA GLN A 309 4.98 -12.25 -2.65
C GLN A 309 5.77 -13.55 -2.39
N ALA A 310 7.09 -13.52 -2.58
CA ALA A 310 7.98 -14.69 -2.39
C ALA A 310 8.03 -15.19 -0.95
N VAL A 311 7.95 -14.27 0.02
CA VAL A 311 7.90 -14.59 1.43
C VAL A 311 6.54 -15.20 1.76
N LEU A 312 5.44 -14.55 1.38
CA LEU A 312 4.08 -14.99 1.68
C LEU A 312 3.79 -16.37 1.07
N TYR A 313 4.07 -16.57 -0.21
CA TYR A 313 3.89 -17.86 -0.87
C TYR A 313 4.71 -18.97 -0.19
N GLN A 314 5.99 -18.71 0.11
CA GLN A 314 6.83 -19.70 0.77
C GLN A 314 6.36 -19.99 2.19
N TYR A 315 5.88 -18.97 2.90
CA TYR A 315 5.38 -19.12 4.27
C TYR A 315 4.10 -19.95 4.26
N LEU A 316 3.11 -19.58 3.44
CA LEU A 316 1.83 -20.27 3.28
C LEU A 316 2.02 -21.77 3.01
N HIS A 317 2.84 -22.14 2.02
CA HIS A 317 3.06 -23.55 1.66
C HIS A 317 3.90 -24.36 2.65
N LYS A 318 4.59 -23.70 3.58
CA LYS A 318 5.38 -24.36 4.63
C LYS A 318 4.71 -24.25 6.00
N HIS A 319 3.55 -23.59 6.08
CA HIS A 319 2.81 -23.39 7.31
C HIS A 319 2.11 -24.71 7.66
N PRO A 320 2.12 -25.15 8.94
CA PRO A 320 1.44 -26.37 9.35
C PRO A 320 -0.09 -26.31 9.13
N THR A 321 -0.67 -25.12 9.28
CA THR A 321 -2.12 -24.85 9.13
C THR A 321 -2.32 -23.71 8.13
N PRO A 322 -2.15 -23.93 6.82
CA PRO A 322 -2.11 -22.86 5.82
C PRO A 322 -3.43 -22.08 5.72
N LEU A 323 -4.56 -22.78 5.88
CA LEU A 323 -5.90 -22.17 5.82
C LEU A 323 -6.13 -21.26 7.03
N ARG A 324 -5.78 -21.72 8.23
CA ARG A 324 -5.84 -20.89 9.45
C ARG A 324 -4.99 -19.62 9.30
N PHE A 325 -3.78 -19.74 8.76
CA PHE A 325 -2.94 -18.57 8.48
C PHE A 325 -3.60 -17.57 7.50
N LEU A 326 -4.32 -18.03 6.48
CA LEU A 326 -5.07 -17.12 5.59
C LEU A 326 -6.16 -16.36 6.34
N TYR A 327 -6.89 -17.03 7.23
CA TYR A 327 -7.91 -16.37 8.06
C TYR A 327 -7.32 -15.46 9.14
N ASP A 328 -6.20 -15.84 9.76
CA ASP A 328 -5.46 -14.99 10.69
C ASP A 328 -4.92 -13.74 9.99
N LEU A 329 -4.50 -13.87 8.72
CA LEU A 329 -4.16 -12.74 7.87
C LEU A 329 -5.38 -11.85 7.65
N LEU A 330 -6.53 -12.40 7.28
CA LEU A 330 -7.77 -11.63 7.11
C LEU A 330 -8.16 -10.89 8.40
N ALA A 331 -8.09 -11.56 9.55
CA ALA A 331 -8.48 -11.01 10.85
C ALA A 331 -7.49 -9.98 11.42
N SER A 332 -6.26 -9.92 10.90
CA SER A 332 -5.22 -9.03 11.42
C SER A 332 -5.58 -7.54 11.21
N PRO A 333 -5.60 -6.71 12.27
CA PRO A 333 -5.89 -5.28 12.17
C PRO A 333 -4.91 -4.52 11.25
N ALA A 334 -3.67 -5.01 11.13
CA ALA A 334 -2.67 -4.43 10.24
C ALA A 334 -3.05 -4.56 8.76
N MET A 335 -3.90 -5.53 8.41
CA MET A 335 -4.39 -5.73 7.05
C MET A 335 -5.52 -4.75 6.68
N ASP A 336 -6.19 -4.16 7.68
CA ASP A 336 -7.18 -3.10 7.48
C ASP A 336 -6.53 -1.73 7.23
N GLU A 337 -5.22 -1.57 7.28
CA GLU A 337 -4.58 -0.29 6.93
C GLU A 337 -4.66 -0.03 5.42
N TYR A 338 -4.65 1.24 5.01
CA TYR A 338 -4.38 1.60 3.61
C TYR A 338 -2.98 1.13 3.21
N PHE A 339 -2.85 0.51 2.03
CA PHE A 339 -1.55 0.04 1.57
C PHE A 339 -0.59 1.20 1.28
N LEU A 340 -1.07 2.20 0.55
CA LEU A 340 -0.41 3.50 0.37
C LEU A 340 -1.13 4.55 1.21
N ILE A 341 -0.35 5.43 1.85
CA ILE A 341 -0.92 6.50 2.65
C ILE A 341 -1.78 7.40 1.73
N PRO A 342 -3.09 7.54 1.97
CA PRO A 342 -3.92 8.41 1.16
C PRO A 342 -3.54 9.87 1.42
N VAL A 343 -3.24 10.60 0.34
CA VAL A 343 -2.80 12.00 0.40
C VAL A 343 -3.85 12.92 -0.20
N THR A 344 -4.62 12.44 -1.16
CA THR A 344 -5.70 13.19 -1.83
C THR A 344 -7.08 12.60 -1.52
N SER A 345 -8.16 13.37 -1.72
CA SER A 345 -9.54 12.88 -1.57
C SER A 345 -9.81 11.65 -2.45
N ARG A 346 -9.24 11.65 -3.65
CA ARG A 346 -9.36 10.54 -4.61
C ARG A 346 -8.63 9.29 -4.12
N ASP A 347 -7.51 9.45 -3.40
CA ASP A 347 -6.76 8.33 -2.83
C ASP A 347 -7.58 7.60 -1.77
N TRP A 348 -8.35 8.32 -0.94
CA TRP A 348 -9.20 7.70 0.08
C TRP A 348 -10.25 6.75 -0.49
N GLU A 349 -10.72 7.03 -1.71
CA GLU A 349 -11.69 6.22 -2.45
C GLU A 349 -11.03 5.10 -3.26
N GLN A 350 -9.85 5.37 -3.84
CA GLN A 350 -9.20 4.49 -4.81
C GLN A 350 -8.13 3.58 -4.22
N HIS A 351 -7.54 3.93 -3.08
CA HIS A 351 -6.49 3.12 -2.46
C HIS A 351 -7.09 1.86 -1.84
N VAL A 352 -6.41 0.75 -2.08
CA VAL A 352 -6.82 -0.55 -1.54
C VAL A 352 -6.19 -0.80 -0.17
N SER A 353 -6.86 -1.62 0.65
CA SER A 353 -6.30 -2.08 1.91
C SER A 353 -5.11 -3.02 1.71
N VAL A 354 -4.26 -3.13 2.73
CA VAL A 354 -3.16 -4.10 2.76
C VAL A 354 -3.70 -5.53 2.56
N ARG A 355 -4.84 -5.87 3.18
CA ARG A 355 -5.54 -7.16 3.03
C ARG A 355 -5.71 -7.54 1.57
N ARG A 356 -6.29 -6.63 0.78
CA ARG A 356 -6.61 -6.87 -0.63
C ARG A 356 -5.36 -7.08 -1.47
N VAL A 357 -4.32 -6.26 -1.23
CA VAL A 357 -3.02 -6.42 -1.89
C VAL A 357 -2.42 -7.78 -1.56
N PHE A 358 -2.36 -8.16 -0.28
CA PHE A 358 -1.71 -9.38 0.17
C PHE A 358 -2.37 -10.63 -0.41
N LEU A 359 -3.71 -10.67 -0.42
CA LEU A 359 -4.45 -11.79 -0.99
C LEU A 359 -4.24 -11.91 -2.50
N GLY A 360 -4.25 -10.81 -3.25
CA GLY A 360 -4.00 -10.92 -4.69
C GLY A 360 -2.55 -11.25 -5.02
N GLU A 361 -1.58 -10.72 -4.28
CA GLU A 361 -0.17 -11.13 -4.41
C GLU A 361 -0.01 -12.64 -4.12
N LEU A 362 -0.67 -13.17 -3.08
CA LEU A 362 -0.75 -14.61 -2.79
C LEU A 362 -1.42 -15.40 -3.92
N ALA A 363 -2.50 -14.87 -4.49
CA ALA A 363 -3.21 -15.43 -5.63
C ALA A 363 -2.44 -15.35 -6.95
N LEU A 364 -1.23 -14.79 -6.93
CA LEU A 364 -0.40 -14.55 -8.12
C LEU A 364 -1.04 -13.55 -9.10
N HIS A 365 -1.99 -12.75 -8.63
CA HIS A 365 -2.59 -11.64 -9.36
C HIS A 365 -1.89 -10.34 -8.97
N PRO A 366 -1.32 -9.57 -9.92
CA PRO A 366 -0.77 -8.27 -9.62
C PRO A 366 -1.91 -7.33 -9.20
N VAL A 367 -1.97 -6.98 -7.92
CA VAL A 367 -2.96 -6.02 -7.41
C VAL A 367 -2.30 -4.66 -7.28
N GLU A 368 -2.70 -3.71 -8.11
CA GLU A 368 -2.24 -2.34 -7.90
C GLU A 368 -2.73 -1.77 -6.58
N ALA A 369 -1.85 -0.99 -5.96
CA ALA A 369 -2.18 -0.27 -4.74
C ALA A 369 -3.22 0.84 -4.97
N THR A 370 -3.40 1.22 -6.24
CA THR A 370 -4.26 2.30 -6.71
C THR A 370 -5.12 1.76 -7.87
N GLN A 371 -6.37 2.16 -7.96
CA GLN A 371 -7.22 1.82 -9.11
C GLN A 371 -6.92 2.63 -10.39
N ASP A 372 -5.91 3.51 -10.38
CA ASP A 372 -5.60 4.35 -11.54
C ASP A 372 -4.86 3.55 -12.63
N PRO A 373 -5.37 3.55 -13.88
CA PRO A 373 -4.84 2.72 -14.98
C PRO A 373 -3.38 3.03 -15.37
N ARG A 374 -2.82 4.15 -14.93
CA ARG A 374 -1.42 4.52 -15.22
C ARG A 374 -0.41 3.57 -14.56
N PHE A 375 -0.80 2.82 -13.53
CA PHE A 375 0.09 1.95 -12.76
C PHE A 375 0.15 0.50 -13.26
N HIS A 376 -0.67 0.14 -14.24
CA HIS A 376 -0.73 -1.22 -14.80
C HIS A 376 0.57 -1.71 -15.45
N ARG A 377 1.45 -0.83 -15.96
CA ARG A 377 2.60 -1.26 -16.78
C ARG A 377 3.91 -1.49 -16.04
N SER A 378 4.14 -0.87 -14.89
CA SER A 378 5.48 -0.86 -14.26
C SER A 378 5.80 -2.14 -13.47
N ALA A 379 4.80 -2.80 -12.89
CA ALA A 379 5.00 -3.98 -12.04
C ALA A 379 5.35 -5.26 -12.80
N TRP A 380 4.96 -5.36 -14.08
CA TRP A 380 5.06 -6.60 -14.86
C TRP A 380 6.51 -7.09 -15.01
N TRP A 381 7.47 -6.18 -15.21
CA TRP A 381 8.87 -6.55 -15.43
C TRP A 381 9.60 -7.07 -14.18
N LEU A 382 9.12 -6.73 -12.98
CA LEU A 382 9.70 -7.20 -11.72
C LEU A 382 9.14 -8.58 -11.29
N ASN A 383 8.02 -9.01 -11.87
CA ASN A 383 7.34 -10.28 -11.57
C ASN A 383 7.83 -11.46 -12.43
N MET A 384 9.11 -11.45 -12.85
CA MET A 384 9.75 -12.44 -13.74
C MET A 384 9.87 -13.88 -13.19
N ARG A 385 9.15 -14.26 -12.13
CA ARG A 385 9.09 -15.64 -11.65
C ARG A 385 7.66 -16.16 -11.63
N LYS A 386 7.28 -16.84 -12.72
CA LYS A 386 6.05 -17.64 -12.78
C LYS A 386 6.06 -18.66 -11.65
N ARG A 387 5.17 -18.50 -10.68
CA ARG A 387 4.87 -19.54 -9.70
C ARG A 387 3.69 -20.34 -10.18
N LYS A 388 3.64 -21.60 -9.75
CA LYS A 388 2.52 -22.46 -10.07
C LYS A 388 1.33 -22.04 -9.21
N SER A 389 0.17 -21.94 -9.83
CA SER A 389 -1.07 -21.85 -9.08
C SER A 389 -1.30 -23.16 -8.33
N THR A 390 -1.82 -23.05 -7.12
CA THR A 390 -2.13 -24.15 -6.19
C THR A 390 -3.53 -23.92 -5.63
N PRO A 391 -4.20 -24.93 -5.05
CA PRO A 391 -5.51 -24.76 -4.41
C PRO A 391 -5.52 -23.62 -3.38
N LEU A 392 -4.47 -23.49 -2.57
CA LEU A 392 -4.33 -22.41 -1.58
C LEU A 392 -4.23 -21.01 -2.21
N THR A 393 -3.51 -20.87 -3.34
CA THR A 393 -3.41 -19.57 -4.03
C THR A 393 -4.68 -19.24 -4.79
N GLN A 394 -5.36 -20.24 -5.38
CA GLN A 394 -6.67 -20.06 -5.99
C GLN A 394 -7.71 -19.62 -4.95
N PHE A 395 -7.69 -20.24 -3.76
CA PHE A 395 -8.56 -19.85 -2.66
C PHE A 395 -8.26 -18.44 -2.15
N ALA A 396 -6.98 -18.04 -2.04
CA ALA A 396 -6.63 -16.64 -1.76
C ALA A 396 -7.15 -15.68 -2.84
N GLY A 397 -7.20 -16.13 -4.11
CA GLY A 397 -7.80 -15.39 -5.23
C GLY A 397 -9.31 -15.24 -5.09
N MET A 398 -10.01 -16.32 -4.75
CA MET A 398 -11.44 -16.28 -4.44
C MET A 398 -11.73 -15.29 -3.30
N LEU A 399 -10.98 -15.37 -2.19
CA LEU A 399 -11.13 -14.43 -1.07
C LEU A 399 -10.82 -12.97 -1.48
N HIS A 400 -9.85 -12.76 -2.37
CA HIS A 400 -9.56 -11.43 -2.94
C HIS A 400 -10.76 -10.87 -3.73
N GLU A 401 -11.38 -11.69 -4.57
CA GLU A 401 -12.53 -11.30 -5.39
C GLU A 401 -13.78 -11.03 -4.54
N LEU A 402 -13.99 -11.83 -3.48
CA LEU A 402 -15.05 -11.62 -2.49
C LEU A 402 -14.86 -10.35 -1.64
N LEU A 403 -13.64 -9.81 -1.54
CA LEU A 403 -13.40 -8.52 -0.88
C LEU A 403 -13.64 -7.31 -1.79
N ASP A 404 -13.80 -7.50 -3.11
CA ASP A 404 -14.12 -6.37 -4.00
C ASP A 404 -15.60 -6.01 -3.90
N LYS A 405 -15.90 -4.93 -3.18
CA LYS A 405 -17.27 -4.41 -2.99
C LYS A 405 -18.05 -4.26 -4.29
N ARG A 406 -17.38 -3.88 -5.38
CA ARG A 406 -18.02 -3.69 -6.70
C ARG A 406 -18.64 -4.99 -7.23
N ASN A 407 -17.97 -6.12 -7.01
CA ASN A 407 -18.48 -7.41 -7.45
C ASN A 407 -19.74 -7.82 -6.67
N ILE A 408 -19.84 -7.39 -5.41
CA ILE A 408 -20.95 -7.71 -4.52
C ILE A 408 -22.16 -6.83 -4.82
N GLU A 409 -21.97 -5.51 -4.97
CA GLU A 409 -23.05 -4.58 -5.29
C GLU A 409 -23.71 -4.86 -6.64
N GLU A 410 -22.95 -5.39 -7.59
CA GLU A 410 -23.43 -5.73 -8.94
C GLU A 410 -24.01 -7.16 -9.04
N ASP A 411 -24.15 -7.89 -7.93
CA ASP A 411 -24.67 -9.26 -7.87
C ASP A 411 -23.89 -10.28 -8.73
N LYS A 412 -22.63 -9.97 -9.07
CA LYS A 412 -21.82 -10.71 -10.06
C LYS A 412 -21.16 -11.98 -9.52
N VAL A 413 -21.13 -12.18 -8.21
CA VAL A 413 -20.42 -13.31 -7.60
C VAL A 413 -21.29 -14.56 -7.65
N ASP A 414 -20.91 -15.52 -8.50
CA ASP A 414 -21.46 -16.88 -8.51
C ASP A 414 -20.55 -17.81 -7.70
N LEU A 415 -21.01 -18.22 -6.51
CA LEU A 415 -20.25 -19.16 -5.68
C LEU A 415 -20.08 -20.54 -6.32
N LYS A 416 -20.97 -20.95 -7.22
CA LYS A 416 -20.85 -22.23 -7.93
C LYS A 416 -19.63 -22.25 -8.84
N ALA A 417 -19.24 -21.10 -9.41
CA ALA A 417 -18.04 -20.98 -10.24
C ALA A 417 -16.76 -21.26 -9.44
N TYR A 418 -16.77 -21.10 -8.12
CA TYR A 418 -15.63 -21.39 -7.25
C TYR A 418 -15.67 -22.79 -6.61
N GLN A 419 -16.64 -23.64 -6.99
CA GLN A 419 -16.81 -24.97 -6.39
C GLN A 419 -15.55 -25.83 -6.46
N GLU A 420 -14.90 -25.84 -7.63
CA GLU A 420 -13.65 -26.56 -7.82
C GLU A 420 -12.53 -26.06 -6.89
N ILE A 421 -12.49 -24.75 -6.61
CA ILE A 421 -11.44 -24.15 -5.78
C ILE A 421 -11.57 -24.65 -4.33
N TYR A 422 -12.75 -24.54 -3.73
CA TYR A 422 -12.92 -24.94 -2.33
C TYR A 422 -13.02 -26.46 -2.15
N SER A 423 -13.47 -27.22 -3.16
CA SER A 423 -13.43 -28.70 -3.08
C SER A 423 -12.00 -29.24 -3.03
N ASN A 424 -11.08 -28.60 -3.76
CA ASN A 424 -9.66 -28.96 -3.78
C ASN A 424 -8.93 -28.64 -2.47
N LEU A 425 -9.57 -27.92 -1.52
CA LEU A 425 -8.97 -27.63 -0.22
C LEU A 425 -9.06 -28.81 0.74
N THR A 426 -9.89 -29.82 0.48
CA THR A 426 -10.11 -30.99 1.36
C THR A 426 -8.82 -31.77 1.65
N GLU A 427 -7.79 -31.64 0.82
CA GLU A 427 -6.45 -32.21 1.06
C GLU A 427 -5.66 -31.51 2.19
N HIS A 428 -6.11 -30.32 2.62
CA HIS A 428 -5.46 -29.52 3.65
C HIS A 428 -6.18 -29.64 4.99
N LEU A 429 -5.44 -29.47 6.08
CA LEU A 429 -5.99 -29.45 7.43
C LEU A 429 -7.04 -28.34 7.57
N HIS A 430 -8.24 -28.69 8.02
CA HIS A 430 -9.46 -27.84 8.06
C HIS A 430 -10.05 -27.45 6.70
N GLY A 431 -9.60 -28.06 5.60
CA GLY A 431 -10.14 -27.81 4.27
C GLY A 431 -11.58 -28.28 4.09
N GLU A 432 -11.95 -29.39 4.74
CA GLU A 432 -13.31 -29.93 4.74
C GLU A 432 -14.32 -28.96 5.33
N GLU A 433 -13.98 -28.30 6.45
CA GLU A 433 -14.81 -27.27 7.08
C GLU A 433 -15.14 -26.14 6.09
N ILE A 434 -14.12 -25.63 5.40
CA ILE A 434 -14.27 -24.54 4.42
C ILE A 434 -15.10 -25.02 3.24
N ALA A 435 -14.80 -26.19 2.68
CA ALA A 435 -15.52 -26.75 1.54
C ALA A 435 -17.01 -26.93 1.85
N LEU A 436 -17.33 -27.50 3.02
CA LEU A 436 -18.71 -27.67 3.48
C LEU A 436 -19.41 -26.33 3.72
N SER A 437 -18.74 -25.38 4.36
CA SER A 437 -19.29 -24.04 4.63
C SER A 437 -19.65 -23.29 3.34
N TYR A 438 -18.73 -23.26 2.36
CA TYR A 438 -19.00 -22.61 1.07
C TYR A 438 -20.02 -23.37 0.23
N THR A 439 -20.07 -24.71 0.31
CA THR A 439 -21.11 -25.51 -0.33
C THR A 439 -22.49 -25.18 0.23
N ALA A 440 -22.60 -25.06 1.56
CA ALA A 440 -23.85 -24.66 2.20
C ALA A 440 -24.27 -23.23 1.84
N MET A 441 -23.33 -22.28 1.83
CA MET A 441 -23.59 -20.91 1.35
C MET A 441 -24.08 -20.89 -0.10
N ALA A 442 -23.45 -21.66 -0.99
CA ALA A 442 -23.86 -21.76 -2.39
C ALA A 442 -25.26 -22.40 -2.53
N ALA A 443 -25.57 -23.41 -1.71
CA ALA A 443 -26.91 -24.01 -1.68
C ALA A 443 -27.98 -23.01 -1.20
N PHE A 444 -27.71 -22.27 -0.12
CA PHE A 444 -28.65 -21.29 0.42
C PHE A 444 -28.89 -20.10 -0.51
N LEU A 445 -27.86 -19.64 -1.23
CA LEU A 445 -28.02 -18.63 -2.28
C LEU A 445 -28.87 -19.14 -3.45
N SER A 446 -28.85 -20.45 -3.72
CA SER A 446 -29.63 -21.03 -4.82
C SER A 446 -31.13 -21.12 -4.55
N TYR A 447 -31.57 -20.87 -3.30
CA TYR A 447 -32.99 -20.92 -2.95
C TYR A 447 -33.72 -19.66 -3.37
N ILE A 448 -34.34 -19.71 -4.54
CA ILE A 448 -35.03 -18.57 -5.16
C ILE A 448 -36.51 -18.52 -4.80
N SER A 449 -37.03 -19.54 -4.13
CA SER A 449 -38.43 -19.64 -3.76
C SER A 449 -38.63 -20.06 -2.29
N LEU A 450 -39.69 -19.55 -1.66
CA LEU A 450 -40.02 -19.89 -0.27
C LEU A 450 -40.21 -21.41 -0.04
N PRO A 451 -40.77 -22.19 -0.99
CA PRO A 451 -40.84 -23.65 -0.89
C PRO A 451 -39.51 -24.38 -0.73
N GLU A 452 -38.41 -23.81 -1.21
CA GLU A 452 -37.09 -24.45 -1.18
C GLU A 452 -36.39 -24.31 0.18
N LEU A 453 -36.71 -23.26 0.95
CA LEU A 453 -36.04 -22.92 2.22
C LEU A 453 -36.03 -24.03 3.29
N PRO A 454 -37.07 -24.88 3.44
CA PRO A 454 -37.01 -26.04 4.33
C PRO A 454 -35.86 -27.01 4.05
N SER A 455 -35.38 -27.10 2.80
CA SER A 455 -34.23 -27.94 2.43
C SER A 455 -32.93 -27.49 3.14
N ALA A 456 -32.90 -26.27 3.68
CA ALA A 456 -31.79 -25.77 4.48
C ALA A 456 -31.56 -26.60 5.75
N VAL A 457 -32.60 -27.25 6.29
CA VAL A 457 -32.49 -28.12 7.46
C VAL A 457 -31.53 -29.26 7.16
N ASP A 458 -31.68 -29.92 6.01
CA ASP A 458 -30.85 -31.06 5.63
C ASP A 458 -29.40 -30.62 5.44
N VAL A 459 -29.17 -29.50 4.74
CA VAL A 459 -27.83 -28.93 4.54
C VAL A 459 -27.16 -28.59 5.90
N SER A 460 -27.89 -27.94 6.81
CA SER A 460 -27.38 -27.59 8.13
C SER A 460 -27.12 -28.80 9.04
N SER A 461 -27.95 -29.85 8.92
CA SER A 461 -27.78 -31.09 9.67
C SER A 461 -26.48 -31.80 9.26
N ASN A 462 -26.17 -31.81 7.96
CA ASN A 462 -24.93 -32.35 7.43
C ASN A 462 -23.70 -31.57 7.93
N LEU A 463 -23.80 -30.24 8.11
CA LEU A 463 -22.73 -29.44 8.71
C LEU A 463 -22.48 -29.83 10.17
N ASN A 464 -23.54 -29.96 10.96
CA ASN A 464 -23.44 -30.25 12.40
C ASN A 464 -22.88 -31.65 12.70
N VAL A 465 -23.13 -32.63 11.83
CA VAL A 465 -22.64 -34.01 12.00
C VAL A 465 -21.14 -34.10 11.72
N ASN A 466 -20.65 -33.34 10.75
CA ASN A 466 -19.29 -33.50 10.24
C ASN A 466 -18.26 -32.59 10.95
N LEU A 467 -18.69 -31.60 11.74
CA LEU A 467 -17.80 -30.56 12.26
C LEU A 467 -17.95 -30.35 13.78
N PHE A 468 -16.81 -30.36 14.48
CA PHE A 468 -16.72 -29.93 15.87
C PHE A 468 -16.51 -28.42 15.94
N PHE A 469 -17.55 -27.67 16.33
CA PHE A 469 -17.56 -26.20 16.36
C PHE A 469 -16.41 -25.56 17.17
N HIS A 470 -15.89 -26.23 18.20
CA HIS A 470 -14.87 -25.66 19.08
C HIS A 470 -13.46 -25.64 18.48
N GLU A 471 -13.20 -26.46 17.46
CA GLU A 471 -11.90 -26.52 16.77
C GLU A 471 -11.95 -25.91 15.37
N ALA A 472 -13.13 -25.40 14.99
CA ALA A 472 -13.37 -24.79 13.69
C ALA A 472 -12.51 -23.53 13.50
N ILE A 473 -12.04 -23.31 12.27
CA ILE A 473 -11.40 -22.04 11.89
C ILE A 473 -12.43 -20.91 11.93
N GLN A 474 -13.69 -21.19 11.58
CA GLN A 474 -14.74 -20.20 11.44
C GLN A 474 -16.02 -20.59 12.21
N PRO A 475 -15.99 -20.61 13.55
CA PRO A 475 -17.14 -20.99 14.35
C PRO A 475 -18.37 -20.09 14.09
N ALA A 476 -18.15 -18.78 13.90
CA ALA A 476 -19.23 -17.82 13.65
C ALA A 476 -19.97 -18.09 12.32
N VAL A 477 -19.26 -18.51 11.27
CA VAL A 477 -19.87 -18.86 9.97
C VAL A 477 -20.70 -20.13 10.12
N LEU A 478 -20.16 -21.16 10.75
CA LEU A 478 -20.88 -22.42 10.98
C LEU A 478 -22.13 -22.21 11.84
N MET A 479 -22.03 -21.41 12.91
CA MET A 479 -23.18 -21.05 13.75
C MET A 479 -24.26 -20.31 12.95
N SER A 480 -23.84 -19.38 12.08
CA SER A 480 -24.75 -18.63 11.22
C SER A 480 -25.48 -19.54 10.22
N LEU A 481 -24.75 -20.48 9.60
CA LEU A 481 -25.33 -21.47 8.68
C LEU A 481 -26.28 -22.44 9.39
N SER A 482 -25.94 -22.84 10.61
CA SER A 482 -26.80 -23.69 11.44
C SER A 482 -28.12 -22.97 11.79
N ARG A 483 -28.04 -21.68 12.17
CA ARG A 483 -29.21 -20.83 12.42
C ARG A 483 -30.07 -20.63 11.16
N LEU A 484 -29.46 -20.43 9.99
CA LEU A 484 -30.21 -20.39 8.72
C LEU A 484 -30.98 -21.70 8.48
N GLY A 485 -30.38 -22.86 8.78
CA GLY A 485 -31.07 -24.15 8.75
C GLY A 485 -32.29 -24.20 9.67
N GLN A 486 -32.16 -23.71 10.91
CA GLN A 486 -33.26 -23.63 11.87
C GLN A 486 -34.40 -22.72 11.38
N ILE A 487 -34.07 -21.58 10.78
CA ILE A 487 -35.03 -20.66 10.18
C ILE A 487 -35.76 -21.33 9.01
N GLY A 488 -35.04 -22.07 8.15
CA GLY A 488 -35.65 -22.92 7.12
C GLY A 488 -36.64 -23.93 7.70
N GLY A 489 -36.32 -24.53 8.85
CA GLY A 489 -37.21 -25.42 9.60
C GLY A 489 -38.50 -24.73 10.08
N MET A 490 -38.42 -23.48 10.53
CA MET A 490 -39.63 -22.71 10.89
C MET A 490 -40.52 -22.41 9.67
N ILE A 491 -39.91 -22.19 8.51
CA ILE A 491 -40.65 -22.00 7.25
C ILE A 491 -41.34 -23.31 6.83
N ALA A 492 -40.78 -24.47 7.16
CA ALA A 492 -41.45 -25.76 6.96
C ALA A 492 -42.74 -25.87 7.79
N ILE A 493 -42.76 -25.31 9.01
CA ILE A 493 -43.98 -25.23 9.84
C ILE A 493 -45.01 -24.37 9.13
N TYR A 494 -44.62 -23.19 8.64
CA TYR A 494 -45.50 -22.32 7.83
C TYR A 494 -46.19 -23.07 6.67
N GLN A 495 -45.46 -23.94 5.96
CA GLN A 495 -46.02 -24.70 4.83
C GLN A 495 -47.05 -25.77 5.27
N ARG A 496 -46.94 -26.27 6.50
CA ARG A 496 -47.83 -27.30 7.05
C ARG A 496 -49.06 -26.73 7.76
N GLU A 497 -48.94 -25.52 8.30
CA GLU A 497 -50.04 -24.85 8.99
C GLU A 497 -51.19 -24.55 8.04
N THR A 498 -52.42 -24.77 8.49
CA THR A 498 -53.63 -24.50 7.71
C THR A 498 -54.20 -23.11 7.97
N THR A 499 -54.01 -22.60 9.20
CA THR A 499 -54.58 -21.31 9.61
C THR A 499 -53.72 -20.13 9.14
N PRO A 500 -54.31 -19.11 8.50
CA PRO A 500 -53.59 -17.91 8.07
C PRO A 500 -52.81 -17.20 9.20
N GLN A 501 -53.40 -17.13 10.40
CA GLN A 501 -52.75 -16.51 11.56
C GLN A 501 -51.50 -17.27 12.02
N ALA A 502 -51.54 -18.61 12.03
CA ALA A 502 -50.35 -19.41 12.36
C ALA A 502 -49.27 -19.26 11.30
N LYS A 503 -49.66 -19.19 10.01
CA LYS A 503 -48.75 -18.91 8.90
C LYS A 503 -48.04 -17.57 9.07
N LEU A 504 -48.80 -16.49 9.31
CA LEU A 504 -48.24 -15.16 9.55
C LEU A 504 -47.33 -15.13 10.79
N THR A 505 -47.72 -15.82 11.86
CA THR A 505 -46.91 -15.91 13.08
C THR A 505 -45.58 -16.62 12.83
N ALA A 506 -45.58 -17.72 12.07
CA ALA A 506 -44.37 -18.45 11.72
C ALA A 506 -43.44 -17.61 10.84
N LEU A 507 -43.98 -16.93 9.82
CA LEU A 507 -43.20 -16.03 8.95
C LEU A 507 -42.65 -14.82 9.73
N ALA A 508 -43.43 -14.24 10.63
CA ALA A 508 -42.98 -13.12 11.47
C ALA A 508 -41.84 -13.52 12.42
N ARG A 509 -41.90 -14.73 13.01
CA ARG A 509 -40.80 -15.27 13.83
C ARG A 509 -39.55 -15.50 12.99
N ALA A 510 -39.68 -16.15 11.84
CA ALA A 510 -38.56 -16.37 10.92
C ALA A 510 -37.90 -15.05 10.49
N LEU A 511 -38.70 -14.02 10.20
CA LEU A 511 -38.20 -12.68 9.88
C LEU A 511 -37.49 -12.02 11.08
N GLY A 512 -38.00 -12.21 12.29
CA GLY A 512 -37.35 -11.74 13.52
C GLY A 512 -35.96 -12.36 13.70
N ASP A 513 -35.86 -13.68 13.55
CA ASP A 513 -34.61 -14.42 13.70
C ASP A 513 -33.59 -14.09 12.60
N LEU A 514 -34.03 -13.84 11.35
CA LEU A 514 -33.16 -13.35 10.28
C LEU A 514 -32.58 -11.97 10.60
N ASN A 515 -33.38 -11.07 11.15
CA ASN A 515 -32.91 -9.73 11.55
C ASN A 515 -31.91 -9.79 12.71
N GLU A 516 -32.10 -10.71 13.67
CA GLU A 516 -31.12 -10.95 14.74
C GLU A 516 -29.83 -11.54 14.16
N LEU A 517 -29.94 -12.55 13.30
CA LEU A 517 -28.79 -13.17 12.65
C LEU A 517 -27.98 -12.16 11.80
N ASN A 518 -28.64 -11.24 11.10
CA ASN A 518 -27.96 -10.18 10.34
C ASN A 518 -27.06 -9.30 11.23
N LYS A 519 -27.51 -9.02 12.46
CA LYS A 519 -26.71 -8.26 13.45
C LYS A 519 -25.50 -9.06 13.88
N ASP A 520 -25.68 -10.34 14.21
CA ASP A 520 -24.59 -11.22 14.64
C ASP A 520 -23.55 -11.40 13.54
N VAL A 521 -23.99 -11.66 12.30
CA VAL A 521 -23.11 -11.74 11.11
C VAL A 521 -22.36 -10.43 10.87
N SER A 522 -22.95 -9.28 11.20
CA SER A 522 -22.28 -7.98 11.04
C SER A 522 -21.11 -7.76 12.00
N ILE A 523 -21.08 -8.48 13.12
CA ILE A 523 -20.11 -8.31 14.21
C ILE A 523 -19.08 -9.45 14.19
N ASP A 524 -19.53 -10.69 14.09
CA ASP A 524 -18.70 -11.86 14.41
C ASP A 524 -18.08 -12.54 13.17
N VAL A 525 -18.59 -12.25 11.97
CA VAL A 525 -18.13 -12.91 10.74
C VAL A 525 -17.14 -12.01 9.98
N LEU A 526 -16.08 -12.63 9.46
CA LEU A 526 -15.08 -11.96 8.63
C LEU A 526 -15.68 -11.44 7.33
N THR A 527 -15.08 -10.36 6.81
CA THR A 527 -15.64 -9.58 5.71
C THR A 527 -16.03 -10.39 4.45
N PRO A 528 -15.22 -11.33 3.91
CA PRO A 528 -15.60 -12.07 2.71
C PRO A 528 -16.89 -12.89 2.88
N GLU A 529 -16.99 -13.65 3.97
CA GLU A 529 -18.12 -14.53 4.27
C GLU A 529 -19.33 -13.73 4.77
N GLN A 530 -19.08 -12.65 5.51
CA GLN A 530 -20.10 -11.72 5.99
C GLN A 530 -20.95 -11.19 4.82
N TYR A 531 -20.33 -10.83 3.70
CA TYR A 531 -21.08 -10.35 2.54
C TYR A 531 -22.00 -11.43 1.95
N ILE A 532 -21.49 -12.66 1.82
CA ILE A 532 -22.27 -13.79 1.31
C ILE A 532 -23.45 -14.09 2.23
N LEU A 533 -23.21 -14.21 3.54
CA LEU A 533 -24.26 -14.51 4.51
C LEU A 533 -25.32 -13.41 4.55
N ARG A 534 -24.92 -12.13 4.51
CA ARG A 534 -25.89 -11.02 4.45
C ARG A 534 -26.72 -11.02 3.16
N ARG A 535 -26.14 -11.44 2.03
CA ARG A 535 -26.88 -11.63 0.77
C ARG A 535 -27.92 -12.75 0.91
N ILE A 536 -27.55 -13.89 1.49
CA ILE A 536 -28.48 -15.00 1.78
C ILE A 536 -29.63 -14.51 2.67
N ILE A 537 -29.30 -13.84 3.78
CA ILE A 537 -30.27 -13.30 4.73
C ILE A 537 -31.24 -12.34 4.02
N HIS A 538 -30.71 -11.37 3.27
CA HIS A 538 -31.54 -10.40 2.57
C HIS A 538 -32.46 -11.06 1.54
N GLN A 539 -31.96 -12.04 0.78
CA GLN A 539 -32.76 -12.80 -0.18
C GLN A 539 -33.92 -13.52 0.50
N TRP A 540 -33.66 -14.19 1.63
CA TRP A 540 -34.68 -14.89 2.39
C TRP A 540 -35.69 -13.93 3.04
N GLU A 541 -35.23 -12.78 3.55
CA GLU A 541 -36.11 -11.70 4.05
C GLU A 541 -37.09 -11.25 2.96
N GLN A 542 -36.62 -11.03 1.73
CA GLN A 542 -37.50 -10.64 0.61
C GLN A 542 -38.54 -11.73 0.30
N LEU A 543 -38.12 -13.00 0.25
CA LEU A 543 -39.06 -14.12 0.01
C LEU A 543 -40.14 -14.20 1.09
N ILE A 544 -39.77 -14.00 2.36
CA ILE A 544 -40.71 -14.01 3.49
C ILE A 544 -41.66 -12.82 3.43
N ILE A 545 -41.16 -11.60 3.17
CA ILE A 545 -41.98 -10.39 3.07
C ILE A 545 -43.01 -10.50 1.95
N VAL A 546 -42.61 -10.99 0.77
CA VAL A 546 -43.53 -11.22 -0.35
C VAL A 546 -44.62 -12.21 0.05
N ALA A 547 -44.25 -13.33 0.67
CA ALA A 547 -45.21 -14.34 1.13
C ALA A 547 -46.17 -13.80 2.20
N MET A 548 -45.69 -13.00 3.14
CA MET A 548 -46.55 -12.32 4.12
C MET A 548 -47.54 -11.36 3.44
N GLY A 549 -47.10 -10.62 2.43
CA GLY A 549 -47.94 -9.72 1.65
C GLY A 549 -49.04 -10.46 0.87
N ASP A 550 -48.71 -11.60 0.27
CA ASP A 550 -49.67 -12.42 -0.47
C ASP A 550 -50.72 -13.06 0.46
N LEU A 551 -50.31 -13.50 1.66
CA LEU A 551 -51.24 -13.98 2.69
C LEU A 551 -52.21 -12.87 3.12
N GLY A 552 -51.72 -11.66 3.38
CA GLY A 552 -52.57 -10.53 3.77
C GLY A 552 -53.62 -10.18 2.71
N LYS A 553 -53.26 -10.22 1.43
CA LYS A 553 -54.21 -10.01 0.32
C LYS A 553 -55.26 -11.11 0.24
N SER A 554 -54.87 -12.36 0.48
CA SER A 554 -55.79 -13.50 0.44
C SER A 554 -56.87 -13.41 1.53
N GLU A 555 -56.50 -12.98 2.74
CA GLU A 555 -57.45 -12.75 3.84
C GLU A 555 -58.43 -11.63 3.50
N GLN A 556 -57.95 -10.50 2.95
CA GLN A 556 -58.82 -9.38 2.58
C GLN A 556 -59.85 -9.78 1.52
N SER A 557 -59.44 -10.53 0.50
CA SER A 557 -60.36 -11.04 -0.53
C SER A 557 -61.42 -12.00 0.02
N SER A 558 -61.08 -12.78 1.04
CA SER A 558 -62.05 -13.66 1.71
C SER A 558 -63.02 -12.91 2.61
N SER A 559 -62.60 -11.78 3.19
CA SER A 559 -63.45 -10.92 4.01
C SER A 559 -64.46 -10.11 3.20
N ASP A 560 -64.15 -9.75 1.95
CA ASP A 560 -65.06 -9.00 1.07
C ASP A 560 -66.20 -9.87 0.48
N LEU A 561 -66.08 -11.20 0.58
CA LEU A 561 -67.05 -12.18 0.07
C LEU A 561 -68.06 -12.67 1.12
N VAL A 562 -67.85 -12.33 2.40
CA VAL A 562 -68.72 -12.66 3.54
C VAL A 562 -69.50 -11.42 3.95
#